data_AF-A0A4R1FRM4-F1
#
_entry.id   AF-A0A4R1FRM4-F1
#
_cell.length_a   1.000
_cell.length_b   1.000
_cell.length_c   1.000
_cell.angle_alpha   90.00
_cell.angle_beta   90.00
_cell.angle_gamma   90.00
#
_symmetry.space_group_name_H-M   'P 1'
#
loop_
_entity.id
_entity.type
_entity.pdbx_description
1 polymer ?
#
loop_
_entity_poly.entity_id
_entity_poly.type
_entity_poly.pdbx_seq_one_letter_code
_entity_poly.pdbx_strand_id
1 'polypeptide(L)' 'MKGLMIKCPECGKALKIRTSERPGACLTLARAYCPECDIKAQINVQLEHIQKGTFEPVKQNHQWQQDIAIKQKLTKPH' A
#
# COMPACT_ATOMS: atom_id res chain seq x y z
N MET A 1 -18.81 -4.62 4.91
CA MET A 1 -17.49 -4.82 4.27
C MET A 1 -17.71 -5.20 2.81
N LYS A 2 -17.28 -4.36 1.85
CA LYS A 2 -17.33 -4.74 0.42
C LYS A 2 -16.12 -5.64 0.14
N GLY A 3 -16.34 -6.95 0.02
CA GLY A 3 -15.31 -7.89 -0.42
C GLY A 3 -14.91 -7.63 -1.88
N LEU A 4 -13.72 -8.09 -2.27
CA LEU A 4 -13.28 -8.08 -3.66
C LEU A 4 -14.28 -8.89 -4.52
N MET A 5 -14.86 -8.25 -5.52
CA MET A 5 -15.80 -8.89 -6.46
C MET A 5 -15.05 -9.37 -7.69
N ILE A 6 -14.86 -10.68 -7.79
CA ILE A 6 -14.12 -11.30 -8.90
C ILE A 6 -15.12 -11.89 -9.88
N LYS A 7 -14.98 -11.55 -11.16
CA LYS A 7 -15.89 -11.98 -12.22
C LYS A 7 -15.40 -13.26 -12.89
N CYS A 8 -16.34 -14.07 -13.34
CA CYS A 8 -16.08 -15.25 -14.15
C CYS A 8 -15.60 -14.81 -15.55
N PRO A 9 -14.52 -15.40 -16.08
CA PRO A 9 -14.01 -15.05 -17.42
C PRO A 9 -14.97 -15.44 -18.55
N GLU A 10 -15.79 -16.47 -18.36
CA GLU A 10 -16.73 -16.96 -19.38
C GLU A 10 -18.04 -16.15 -19.40
N CYS A 11 -18.74 -16.08 -18.27
CA CYS A 11 -20.09 -15.49 -18.20
C CYS A 11 -20.13 -14.06 -17.65
N GLY A 12 -19.01 -13.50 -17.17
CA GLY A 12 -18.93 -12.16 -16.60
C GLY A 12 -19.64 -11.96 -15.25
N LYS A 13 -20.38 -12.97 -14.75
CA LYS A 13 -21.05 -12.95 -13.44
C LYS A 13 -20.05 -13.03 -12.29
N ALA A 14 -20.43 -12.58 -11.09
CA ALA A 14 -19.58 -12.68 -9.91
C ALA A 14 -19.37 -14.13 -9.47
N LEU A 15 -18.11 -14.49 -9.20
CA LEU A 15 -17.75 -15.79 -8.62
C LEU A 15 -18.17 -15.88 -7.15
N LYS A 16 -18.66 -17.05 -6.73
CA LYS A 16 -18.99 -17.31 -5.32
C LYS A 16 -17.73 -17.82 -4.61
N ILE A 17 -17.22 -17.02 -3.66
CA ILE A 17 -16.09 -17.40 -2.80
C ILE A 17 -16.60 -18.38 -1.74
N ARG A 18 -15.95 -19.55 -1.63
CA ARG A 18 -16.31 -20.61 -0.66
C ARG A 18 -15.45 -20.55 0.59
N THR A 19 -14.14 -20.43 0.40
CA THR A 19 -13.17 -20.35 1.48
C THR A 19 -12.15 -19.28 1.14
N SER A 20 -11.73 -18.53 2.16
CA SER A 20 -10.60 -17.62 2.08
C SER A 20 -9.64 -17.91 3.23
N GLU A 21 -8.36 -17.98 2.90
CA GLU A 21 -7.27 -18.19 3.83
C GLU A 21 -6.27 -17.06 3.64
N ARG A 22 -5.64 -16.63 4.73
CA ARG A 22 -4.66 -15.55 4.71
C ARG A 22 -3.29 -16.11 5.13
N PRO A 23 -2.55 -16.74 4.20
CA PRO A 23 -1.27 -17.36 4.52
C PRO A 23 -0.17 -16.34 4.89
N GLY A 24 -0.34 -15.05 4.57
CA GLY A 24 0.60 -14.01 4.96
C GLY A 24 -0.01 -12.62 5.06
N ALA A 25 0.76 -11.66 5.57
CA ALA A 25 0.29 -10.29 5.76
C ALA A 25 -0.18 -9.63 4.45
N CYS A 26 0.47 -9.95 3.32
CA CYS A 26 0.21 -9.33 2.02
C CYS A 26 -0.47 -10.27 1.01
N LEU A 27 -0.80 -11.50 1.39
CA LEU A 27 -1.34 -12.50 0.48
C LEU A 27 -2.62 -13.14 1.06
N THR A 28 -3.66 -13.15 0.25
CA THR A 28 -4.94 -13.81 0.55
C THR A 28 -5.25 -14.80 -0.56
N LEU A 29 -5.52 -16.04 -0.19
CA LEU A 29 -5.89 -17.11 -1.10
C LEU A 29 -7.38 -17.37 -0.94
N ALA A 30 -8.13 -17.39 -2.04
CA ALA A 30 -9.55 -17.66 -2.04
C ALA A 30 -9.89 -18.76 -3.06
N ARG A 31 -10.71 -19.73 -2.66
CA ARG A 31 -11.31 -20.69 -3.57
C ARG A 31 -12.69 -20.19 -3.98
N ALA A 32 -12.92 -20.09 -5.28
CA ALA A 32 -14.15 -19.58 -5.83
C ALA A 32 -14.75 -20.54 -6.86
N TYR A 33 -16.06 -20.46 -7.03
CA TYR A 33 -16.79 -21.30 -7.97
C TYR A 33 -17.83 -20.48 -8.73
N CYS A 34 -17.98 -20.77 -10.02
CA CYS A 34 -19.03 -20.23 -10.87
C CYS A 34 -20.17 -21.27 -10.98
N PRO A 35 -21.39 -20.99 -10.49
CA PRO A 35 -22.51 -21.92 -10.58
C PRO A 35 -23.09 -22.08 -11.99
N GLU A 36 -22.70 -21.22 -12.92
CA GLU A 36 -23.29 -21.16 -14.26
C GLU A 36 -22.40 -21.84 -15.30
N CYS A 37 -21.08 -21.77 -15.08
CA CYS A 37 -20.08 -22.35 -15.98
C CYS A 37 -19.38 -23.56 -15.34
N ASP A 38 -19.78 -23.96 -14.14
CA ASP A 38 -19.17 -25.03 -13.33
C ASP A 38 -17.65 -24.88 -13.07
N ILE A 39 -17.12 -23.67 -13.22
CA ILE A 39 -15.69 -23.38 -13.05
C ILE A 39 -15.34 -23.39 -11.57
N LYS A 40 -14.31 -24.15 -11.21
CA LYS A 40 -13.61 -24.05 -9.92
C LYS A 40 -12.30 -23.30 -10.13
N ALA A 41 -12.11 -22.23 -9.38
CA ALA A 41 -10.94 -21.37 -9.48
C ALA A 41 -10.27 -21.20 -8.11
N GLN A 42 -8.95 -21.11 -8.13
CA GLN A 42 -8.16 -20.61 -7.02
C GLN A 42 -7.69 -19.19 -7.36
N ILE A 43 -7.85 -18.28 -6.42
CA ILE A 43 -7.57 -16.86 -6.60
C ILE A 43 -6.53 -16.48 -5.56
N ASN A 44 -5.39 -15.99 -6.02
CA ASN A 44 -4.36 -15.41 -5.17
C ASN A 44 -4.44 -13.88 -5.29
N VAL A 45 -4.84 -13.23 -4.21
CA VAL A 45 -4.86 -11.77 -4.11
C VAL A 45 -3.60 -11.36 -3.37
N GLN A 46 -2.71 -10.68 -4.08
CA GLN A 46 -1.48 -10.13 -3.53
C GLN A 46 -1.55 -8.61 -3.53
N LEU A 47 -0.99 -8.01 -2.49
CA LEU A 47 -0.77 -6.58 -2.41
C LEU A 47 0.55 -6.24 -3.11
N GLU A 48 0.48 -5.53 -4.23
CA GLU A 48 1.62 -5.13 -5.06
C GLU A 48 1.66 -3.60 -5.23
N HIS A 49 2.87 -3.04 -5.46
CA HIS A 49 3.11 -1.62 -5.69
C HIS A 49 2.58 -0.67 -4.60
N ILE A 50 3.00 -0.89 -3.35
CA ILE A 50 2.70 0.05 -2.26
C ILE A 50 3.49 1.34 -2.47
N GLN A 51 2.80 2.46 -2.58
CA GLN A 51 3.40 3.78 -2.47
C GLN A 51 3.08 4.37 -1.10
N LYS A 52 4.12 4.71 -0.34
CA LYS A 52 4.00 5.37 0.96
C LYS A 52 4.55 6.79 0.82
N GLY A 53 3.72 7.79 1.10
CA GLY A 53 4.19 9.17 1.23
C GLY A 53 5.04 9.31 2.49
N THR A 54 6.32 9.56 2.34
CA THR A 54 7.19 10.00 3.44
C THR A 54 7.16 11.52 3.51
N PHE A 55 6.65 12.05 4.63
CA PHE A 55 6.74 13.48 4.90
C PHE A 55 8.16 13.79 5.36
N GLU A 56 8.94 14.44 4.50
CA GLU A 56 10.24 14.98 4.87
C GLU A 56 10.07 16.44 5.33
N PRO A 57 10.62 16.82 6.50
CA PRO A 57 10.60 18.21 6.92
C PRO A 57 11.37 19.06 5.91
N VAL A 58 10.79 20.21 5.56
CA VAL A 58 11.44 21.17 4.66
C VAL A 58 12.81 21.53 5.24
N LYS A 59 13.88 21.37 4.43
CA LYS A 59 15.22 21.83 4.80
C LYS A 59 15.11 23.32 5.15
N GLN A 60 15.49 23.70 6.38
CA GLN A 60 15.45 25.08 6.82
C GLN A 60 16.33 25.93 5.89
N ASN A 61 15.68 26.62 4.94
CA ASN A 61 16.37 27.45 3.95
C ASN A 61 16.57 28.90 4.43
N HIS A 62 16.05 29.22 5.61
CA HIS A 62 16.21 30.52 6.22
C HIS A 62 17.22 30.42 7.36
N GLN A 63 18.31 31.20 7.25
CA GLN A 63 19.16 31.51 8.39
C GLN A 63 18.66 32.84 8.97
N TRP A 64 18.23 32.85 10.22
CA TRP A 64 17.93 34.13 10.87
C TRP A 64 19.22 34.93 11.01
N GLN A 65 19.17 36.26 10.83
CA GLN A 65 20.34 37.11 11.04
C GLN A 65 20.96 36.93 12.43
N GLN A 66 20.14 36.53 13.42
CA GLN A 66 20.56 36.18 14.77
C GLN A 66 21.48 34.95 14.79
N ASP A 67 21.19 33.92 14.00
CA ASP A 67 22.02 32.70 13.89
C ASP A 67 23.37 32.98 13.23
N ILE A 68 23.40 33.92 12.26
CA ILE A 68 24.63 34.36 11.62
C ILE A 68 25.53 35.07 12.64
N ALA A 69 24.96 35.98 13.43
CA ALA A 69 25.69 36.71 14.46
C ALA A 69 26.23 35.79 15.59
N ILE A 70 25.46 34.77 15.97
CA ILE A 70 25.89 33.77 16.97
C ILE A 70 27.04 32.91 16.40
N LYS A 71 26.92 32.41 15.17
CA LYS A 71 27.99 31.64 14.53
C LYS A 71 29.30 32.43 14.42
N GLN A 72 29.23 33.71 14.04
CA GLN A 72 30.42 34.56 13.94
C GLN A 72 31.10 34.85 15.29
N LYS A 73 30.35 34.86 16.39
CA LYS A 73 30.93 34.96 17.75
C LYS A 73 31.62 33.66 18.17
N LEU A 74 31.06 32.51 17.78
CA LEU A 74 31.61 31.20 18.10
C LEU A 74 32.84 30.82 17.27
N THR A 75 32.99 31.38 16.07
CA THR A 75 34.12 31.10 15.17
C THR A 75 35.26 32.10 15.25
N LYS A 76 35.18 33.15 16.09
CA LYS A 76 36.31 34.05 16.33
C LYS A 76 37.27 33.40 17.32
N PRO A 77 38.49 32.99 16.90
CA PRO A 77 39.53 32.62 17.85
C PRO A 77 39.95 33.84 18.67
N HIS A 78 40.27 33.59 19.94
CA HIS A 78 40.61 34.58 20.95
C HIS A 78 41.91 35.33 20.64
#